data_AF-A0A938NRE6-F1
#
_entry.id   AF-A0A938NRE6-F1
#
_cell.length_a   1.000
_cell.length_b   1.000
_cell.length_c   1.000
_cell.angle_alpha   90.00
_cell.angle_beta   90.00
_cell.angle_gamma   90.00
#
_symmetry.space_group_name_H-M   'P 1'
#
loop_
_entity.id
_entity.type
_entity.pdbx_description
1 polymer ?
#
loop_
_entity_poly.entity_id
_entity_poly.type
_entity_poly.pdbx_seq_one_letter_code
_entity_poly.pdbx_strand_id
1 'polypeptide(L)'
;MSMTNNKWIGWALLLVLIVSATVNAAPFAKKIQFTQPDGTAIELWGAGDEFSAVFETLDGYTVVFEPSIKTYFYARLSDDRSVLESTGLRVGAGDPATLGIEKHLRISAEARKAQVKARLEKMRRESGESNRWNELKALRHAEEQARTNHATGVESSTNPVVVP
;
A
#
# COMPACT_ATOMS: atom_id res chain seq x y z
N MET A 1 -39.58 35.09 17.02
CA MET A 1 -38.77 34.75 15.83
C MET A 1 -37.30 34.87 16.24
N SER A 2 -36.67 33.79 16.72
CA SER A 2 -35.27 33.81 17.17
C SER A 2 -34.39 33.20 16.09
N MET A 3 -33.57 34.01 15.43
CA MET A 3 -32.55 33.55 14.49
C MET A 3 -31.35 33.03 15.28
N THR A 4 -31.16 31.71 15.32
CA THR A 4 -29.96 31.08 15.86
C THR A 4 -28.78 31.29 14.90
N ASN A 5 -27.69 31.86 15.41
CA ASN A 5 -26.48 32.17 14.66
C ASN A 5 -25.68 30.89 14.33
N ASN A 6 -25.85 30.33 13.14
CA ASN A 6 -25.13 29.15 12.63
C ASN A 6 -23.63 29.38 12.32
N LYS A 7 -23.04 30.49 12.75
CA LYS A 7 -21.62 30.81 12.49
C LYS A 7 -20.67 29.77 13.07
N TRP A 8 -21.03 29.15 14.19
CA TRP A 8 -20.21 28.14 14.87
C TRP A 8 -20.05 26.84 14.08
N ILE A 9 -21.04 26.48 13.25
CA ILE A 9 -20.99 25.30 12.38
C ILE A 9 -19.94 25.48 11.27
N GLY A 10 -19.79 26.69 10.74
CA GLY A 10 -18.77 27.01 9.74
C GLY A 10 -17.35 26.90 10.29
N TRP A 11 -17.11 27.38 11.51
CA TRP A 11 -15.81 27.25 12.18
C TRP A 11 -15.48 25.81 12.58
N ALA A 12 -16.48 25.03 13.00
CA ALA A 12 -16.31 23.61 13.28
C ALA A 12 -15.98 22.79 12.01
N LEU A 13 -16.63 23.08 10.88
CA LEU A 13 -16.32 22.46 9.58
C LEU A 13 -14.91 22.82 9.08
N LEU A 14 -14.47 24.07 9.29
CA LEU A 14 -13.12 24.52 8.92
C LEU A 14 -12.04 23.81 9.75
N LEU A 15 -12.29 23.59 11.06
CA LEU A 15 -11.39 22.84 11.94
C LEU A 15 -11.29 21.35 11.57
N VAL A 16 -12.38 20.73 11.11
CA VAL A 16 -12.38 19.33 10.66
C VAL A 16 -11.64 19.17 9.33
N LEU A 17 -11.70 20.14 8.43
CA LEU A 17 -10.99 20.11 7.14
C LEU A 17 -9.46 20.24 7.26
N ILE A 18 -8.95 20.86 8.33
CA ILE A 18 -7.50 21.05 8.54
C ILE A 18 -6.81 19.77 9.08
N VAL A 19 -7.56 18.81 9.61
CA VAL A 19 -6.99 17.56 10.18
C VAL A 19 -6.77 16.45 9.13
N SER A 20 -7.24 16.60 7.90
CA SER A 20 -7.18 15.52 6.88
C SER A 20 -5.86 15.36 6.12
N ALA A 21 -4.77 16.03 6.47
CA ALA A 21 -3.62 16.11 5.57
C ALA A 21 -2.24 15.89 6.21
N THR A 22 -2.01 14.76 6.89
CA THR A 22 -0.64 14.19 7.00
C THR A 22 -0.68 12.65 7.13
N VAL A 23 -0.91 11.93 6.03
CA VAL A 23 -0.45 10.53 5.95
C VAL A 23 1.05 10.61 5.71
N ASN A 24 1.83 10.63 6.80
CA ASN A 24 3.27 10.52 6.69
C ASN A 24 3.59 9.03 6.56
N ALA A 25 4.42 8.67 5.59
CA ALA A 25 4.98 7.32 5.53
C ALA A 25 5.69 7.01 6.86
N ALA A 26 5.90 5.74 7.19
CA ALA A 26 6.65 5.32 8.38
C ALA A 26 8.11 5.02 7.99
N PRO A 27 8.98 6.05 7.83
CA PRO A 27 10.33 5.84 7.33
C PRO A 27 11.17 5.05 8.33
N PHE A 28 12.09 4.24 7.80
CA PHE A 28 13.14 3.61 8.57
C PHE A 28 14.49 3.77 7.87
N ALA A 29 15.55 3.79 8.68
CA ALA A 29 16.93 3.83 8.24
C ALA A 29 17.80 3.22 9.34
N LYS A 30 18.20 1.95 9.18
CA LYS A 30 18.93 1.22 10.22
C LYS A 30 19.73 0.05 9.66
N LYS A 31 20.70 -0.41 10.46
CA LYS A 31 21.39 -1.67 10.23
C LYS A 31 20.49 -2.85 10.60
N ILE A 32 20.49 -3.89 9.77
CA ILE A 32 19.67 -5.09 9.94
C ILE A 32 20.56 -6.29 9.66
N GLN A 33 20.54 -7.24 10.59
CA GLN A 33 21.25 -8.51 10.47
C GLN A 33 20.34 -9.54 9.78
N PHE A 34 20.88 -10.25 8.81
CA PHE A 34 20.21 -11.34 8.11
C PHE A 34 21.09 -12.59 8.12
N THR A 35 20.45 -13.75 8.11
CA THR A 35 21.13 -15.04 7.92
C THR A 35 20.77 -15.59 6.55
N GLN A 36 21.79 -15.86 5.74
CA GLN A 36 21.61 -16.51 4.45
C GLN A 36 21.27 -18.00 4.61
N PRO A 37 20.73 -18.66 3.56
CA PRO A 37 20.34 -20.07 3.65
C PRO A 37 21.48 -21.04 3.99
N ASP A 38 22.74 -20.66 3.75
CA ASP A 38 23.92 -21.44 4.12
C ASP A 38 24.42 -21.17 5.56
N GLY A 39 23.73 -20.30 6.31
CA GLY A 39 24.12 -19.90 7.66
C GLY A 39 25.03 -18.68 7.71
N THR A 40 25.51 -18.15 6.58
CA THR A 40 26.31 -16.91 6.55
C THR A 40 25.51 -15.74 7.12
N ALA A 41 26.01 -15.10 8.17
CA ALA A 41 25.44 -13.86 8.70
C ALA A 41 25.92 -12.65 7.87
N ILE A 42 25.00 -11.78 7.49
CA ILE A 42 25.28 -10.54 6.78
C ILE A 42 24.61 -9.35 7.48
N GLU A 43 25.30 -8.21 7.50
CA GLU A 43 24.75 -6.95 7.99
C GLU A 43 24.48 -6.02 6.80
N LEU A 44 23.26 -5.52 6.70
CA LEU A 44 22.84 -4.58 5.67
C LEU A 44 22.34 -3.27 6.28
N TRP A 45 22.64 -2.16 5.63
CA TRP A 45 21.94 -0.90 5.83
C TRP A 45 20.64 -0.92 5.03
N GLY A 46 19.51 -0.86 5.72
CA GLY A 46 18.18 -0.75 5.10
C GLY A 46 17.60 0.65 5.31
N ALA A 47 17.11 1.26 4.24
CA ALA A 47 16.40 2.52 4.28
C ALA A 47 15.15 2.50 3.38
N GLY A 48 14.03 3.03 3.89
CA GLY A 48 12.77 2.98 3.16
C GLY A 48 11.56 3.36 3.99
N ASP A 49 10.39 2.97 3.48
CA ASP A 49 9.08 3.11 4.10
C ASP A 49 8.21 1.88 3.79
N GLU A 50 6.90 1.94 4.08
CA GLU A 50 5.96 0.83 3.83
C GLU A 50 5.75 0.50 2.34
N PHE A 51 6.16 1.38 1.43
CA PHE A 51 5.96 1.23 -0.01
C PHE A 51 7.23 0.85 -0.76
N SER A 52 8.41 1.29 -0.28
CA SER A 52 9.68 1.04 -0.94
C SER A 52 10.83 1.03 0.06
N ALA A 53 11.73 0.05 -0.08
CA ALA A 53 12.96 -0.02 0.69
C ALA A 53 14.14 -0.40 -0.21
N VAL A 54 15.30 0.14 0.12
CA VAL A 54 16.58 -0.22 -0.49
C VAL A 54 17.49 -0.77 0.60
N PHE A 55 18.25 -1.80 0.24
CA PHE A 55 19.24 -2.41 1.11
C PHE A 55 20.61 -2.30 0.48
N GLU A 56 21.61 -2.03 1.31
CA GLU A 56 23.00 -1.93 0.92
C GLU A 56 23.88 -2.69 1.91
N THR A 57 24.99 -3.22 1.43
CA THR A 57 26.10 -3.59 2.31
C THR A 57 26.69 -2.33 2.96
N LEU A 58 27.42 -2.49 4.07
CA LEU A 58 27.99 -1.35 4.81
C LEU A 58 29.01 -0.54 4.01
N ASP A 59 29.59 -1.14 2.96
CA ASP A 59 30.51 -0.51 2.02
C ASP A 59 29.80 0.08 0.78
N GLY A 60 28.46 0.06 0.74
CA GLY A 60 27.63 0.84 -0.19
C GLY A 60 27.14 0.10 -1.43
N TYR A 61 27.34 -1.22 -1.54
CA TYR A 61 26.80 -1.97 -2.68
C TYR A 61 25.33 -2.28 -2.46
N THR A 62 24.50 -1.92 -3.43
CA THR A 62 23.07 -2.23 -3.40
C THR A 62 22.85 -3.72 -3.59
N VAL A 63 21.88 -4.27 -2.85
CA VAL A 63 21.55 -5.69 -2.89
C VAL A 63 20.08 -5.92 -3.23
N VAL A 64 19.80 -7.06 -3.84
CA VAL A 64 18.44 -7.54 -4.12
C VAL A 64 18.21 -8.87 -3.42
N PHE A 65 16.99 -9.07 -2.94
CA PHE A 65 16.57 -10.32 -2.33
C PHE A 65 15.84 -11.17 -3.37
N GLU A 66 16.33 -12.39 -3.59
CA GLU A 66 15.67 -13.38 -4.44
C GLU A 66 14.77 -14.28 -3.57
N PRO A 67 13.43 -14.16 -3.65
CA PRO A 67 12.53 -14.86 -2.73
C PRO A 67 12.49 -16.38 -2.95
N SER A 68 12.70 -16.83 -4.18
CA SER A 68 12.64 -18.26 -4.55
C SER A 68 13.66 -19.10 -3.77
N ILE A 69 14.85 -18.55 -3.56
CA ILE A 69 15.97 -19.19 -2.84
C ILE A 69 16.35 -18.44 -1.56
N LYS A 70 15.55 -17.46 -1.15
CA LYS A 70 15.72 -16.66 0.09
C LYS A 70 17.13 -16.09 0.29
N THR A 71 17.73 -15.56 -0.76
CA THR A 71 19.14 -15.13 -0.77
C THR A 71 19.29 -13.69 -1.19
N TYR A 72 20.21 -12.97 -0.54
CA TYR A 72 20.63 -11.63 -0.97
C TYR A 72 21.81 -11.72 -1.95
N PHE A 73 21.66 -11.04 -3.08
CA PHE A 73 22.69 -10.91 -4.11
C PHE A 73 23.08 -9.45 -4.28
N TYR A 74 24.31 -9.20 -4.71
CA TYR A 74 24.67 -7.89 -5.20
C TYR A 74 23.83 -7.53 -6.42
N ALA A 75 23.49 -6.26 -6.53
CA ALA A 75 22.64 -5.75 -7.58
C ALA A 75 23.44 -5.00 -8.63
N ARG A 76 22.96 -5.05 -9.86
CA ARG A 76 23.28 -4.08 -10.90
C ARG A 76 22.00 -3.37 -11.33
N LEU A 77 22.17 -2.24 -11.98
CA LEU A 77 21.06 -1.53 -12.58
C LEU A 77 20.82 -2.08 -13.99
N SER A 78 19.57 -2.24 -14.40
CA SER A 78 19.22 -2.51 -15.80
C SER A 78 19.66 -1.34 -16.68
N ASP A 79 19.85 -1.59 -17.98
CA ASP A 79 20.31 -0.58 -18.94
C ASP A 79 19.42 0.67 -18.97
N ASP A 80 18.11 0.48 -18.84
CA ASP A 80 17.10 1.55 -18.79
C ASP A 80 16.93 2.19 -17.40
N ARG A 81 17.73 1.75 -16.42
CA ARG A 81 17.73 2.23 -15.04
C ARG A 81 16.42 2.01 -14.28
N SER A 82 15.56 1.10 -14.74
CA SER A 82 14.23 0.88 -14.16
C SER A 82 14.19 -0.25 -13.12
N VAL A 83 15.15 -1.16 -13.13
CA VAL A 83 15.18 -2.35 -12.28
C VAL A 83 16.56 -2.54 -11.65
N LEU A 84 16.57 -3.06 -10.42
CA LEU A 84 17.76 -3.64 -9.80
C LEU A 84 17.75 -5.15 -10.08
N GLU A 85 18.76 -5.63 -10.79
CA GLU A 85 18.90 -7.03 -11.17
C GLU A 85 19.97 -7.71 -10.32
N SER A 86 19.75 -8.98 -10.01
CA SER A 86 20.78 -9.80 -9.36
C SER A 86 21.98 -9.99 -10.29
N THR A 87 23.19 -9.80 -9.76
CA THR A 87 24.43 -10.15 -10.46
C THR A 87 24.75 -11.63 -10.38
N GLY A 88 24.02 -12.39 -9.56
CA GLY A 88 24.32 -13.79 -9.23
C GLY A 88 25.42 -13.96 -8.18
N LEU A 89 26.18 -12.91 -7.83
CA LEU A 89 27.12 -12.95 -6.72
C LEU A 89 26.39 -12.76 -5.39
N ARG A 90 26.38 -13.81 -4.57
CA ARG A 90 25.76 -13.79 -3.25
C ARG A 90 26.56 -12.91 -2.29
N VAL A 91 25.85 -12.11 -1.49
CA VAL A 91 26.46 -11.24 -0.48
C VAL A 91 27.24 -12.09 0.53
N GLY A 92 28.51 -11.77 0.80
CA GLY A 92 29.37 -12.54 1.70
C GLY A 92 30.06 -13.76 1.06
N ALA A 93 29.81 -14.07 -0.22
CA ALA A 93 30.44 -15.20 -0.92
C ALA A 93 31.57 -14.80 -1.88
N GLY A 94 31.82 -13.50 -2.07
CA GLY A 94 32.90 -13.00 -2.92
C GLY A 94 32.99 -11.48 -2.91
N ASP A 95 33.94 -10.94 -3.68
CA ASP A 95 34.22 -9.51 -3.75
C ASP A 95 33.37 -8.82 -4.84
N PRO A 96 32.42 -7.94 -4.46
CA PRO A 96 31.60 -7.20 -5.43
C PRO A 96 32.40 -6.22 -6.30
N ALA A 97 33.58 -5.76 -5.87
CA ALA A 97 34.41 -4.85 -6.67
C ALA A 97 34.84 -5.49 -8.01
N THR A 98 34.94 -6.83 -8.05
CA THR A 98 35.28 -7.58 -9.26
C THR A 98 34.20 -7.54 -10.34
N LEU A 99 32.97 -7.14 -9.98
CA LEU A 99 31.83 -7.08 -10.90
C LEU A 99 31.73 -5.76 -11.66
N GLY A 100 32.54 -4.75 -11.30
CA GLY A 100 32.45 -3.41 -11.91
C GLY A 100 31.12 -2.69 -11.66
N ILE A 101 30.39 -3.06 -10.60
CA ILE A 101 29.13 -2.42 -10.23
C ILE A 101 29.35 -1.15 -9.42
N GLU A 102 28.52 -0.13 -9.66
CA GLU A 102 28.55 1.10 -8.90
C GLU A 102 27.92 0.92 -7.51
N LYS A 103 28.32 1.79 -6.58
CA LYS A 103 27.72 1.88 -5.24
C LYS A 103 26.47 2.76 -5.26
N HIS A 104 25.62 2.57 -4.27
CA HIS A 104 24.42 3.38 -4.04
C HIS A 104 23.46 3.43 -5.25
N LEU A 105 23.31 2.31 -5.94
CA LEU A 105 22.42 2.18 -7.08
C LEU A 105 20.97 2.47 -6.69
N ARG A 106 20.30 3.29 -7.48
CA ARG A 106 18.87 3.60 -7.35
C ARG A 106 18.21 3.51 -8.72
N ILE A 107 17.03 2.89 -8.74
CA ILE A 107 16.15 2.97 -9.91
C ILE A 107 15.68 4.41 -10.12
N SER A 108 15.27 4.72 -11.36
CA SER A 108 14.72 6.02 -11.69
C SER A 108 13.51 6.37 -10.82
N ALA A 109 13.26 7.66 -10.60
CA ALA A 109 12.10 8.10 -9.83
C ALA A 109 10.77 7.65 -10.46
N GLU A 110 10.72 7.57 -11.78
CA GLU A 110 9.56 7.07 -12.53
C GLU A 110 9.36 5.58 -12.31
N ALA A 111 10.42 4.78 -12.40
CA ALA A 111 10.36 3.36 -12.12
C ALA A 111 9.94 3.07 -10.67
N ARG A 112 10.47 3.83 -9.71
CA ARG A 112 10.05 3.72 -8.30
C ARG A 112 8.56 4.01 -8.13
N LYS A 113 8.03 5.07 -8.74
CA LYS A 113 6.59 5.38 -8.71
C LYS A 113 5.76 4.26 -9.32
N ALA A 114 6.20 3.70 -10.45
CA ALA A 114 5.53 2.60 -11.12
C ALA A 114 5.49 1.32 -10.25
N GLN A 115 6.62 0.96 -9.63
CA GLN A 115 6.70 -0.19 -8.71
C GLN A 115 5.80 -0.03 -7.48
N VAL A 116 5.78 1.15 -6.86
CA VAL A 116 4.89 1.45 -5.72
C VAL A 116 3.42 1.31 -6.13
N LYS A 117 3.04 1.89 -7.29
CA LYS A 117 1.68 1.78 -7.83
C LYS A 117 1.28 0.32 -8.05
N ALA A 118 2.14 -0.48 -8.69
CA ALA A 118 1.88 -1.89 -8.95
C ALA A 118 1.72 -2.69 -7.63
N ARG A 119 2.53 -2.39 -6.61
CA ARG A 119 2.45 -3.03 -5.30
C ARG A 119 1.14 -2.71 -4.58
N LEU A 120 0.70 -1.46 -4.62
CA LEU A 120 -0.59 -1.03 -4.08
C LEU A 120 -1.77 -1.68 -4.80
N GLU A 121 -1.73 -1.78 -6.12
CA GLU A 121 -2.77 -2.45 -6.90
C GLU A 121 -2.82 -3.95 -6.58
N LYS A 122 -1.66 -4.61 -6.45
CA LYS A 122 -1.59 -6.00 -6.01
C LYS A 122 -2.18 -6.17 -4.61
N MET A 123 -1.77 -5.36 -3.64
CA MET A 123 -2.28 -5.40 -2.27
C MET A 123 -3.80 -5.20 -2.25
N ARG A 124 -4.34 -4.22 -2.99
CA ARG A 124 -5.78 -3.97 -3.08
C ARG A 124 -6.56 -5.18 -3.62
N ARG A 125 -6.00 -5.92 -4.58
CA ARG A 125 -6.61 -7.16 -5.09
C ARG A 125 -6.58 -8.28 -4.05
N GLU A 126 -5.49 -8.41 -3.30
CA GLU A 126 -5.27 -9.48 -2.33
C GLU A 126 -6.01 -9.26 -1.02
N SER A 127 -6.14 -8.01 -0.55
CA SER A 127 -6.71 -7.72 0.77
C SER A 127 -8.16 -8.19 0.90
N GLY A 128 -8.95 -8.31 -0.17
CA GLY A 128 -10.33 -8.84 -0.12
C GLY A 128 -11.33 -8.04 0.75
N GLU A 129 -10.84 -7.11 1.58
CA GLU A 129 -11.59 -6.26 2.49
C GLU A 129 -12.55 -5.35 1.74
N SER A 130 -12.17 -4.90 0.52
CA SER A 130 -13.09 -4.22 -0.38
C SER A 130 -14.23 -5.13 -0.85
N ASN A 131 -13.99 -6.41 -1.13
CA ASN A 131 -15.05 -7.31 -1.61
C ASN A 131 -16.06 -7.61 -0.50
N ARG A 132 -15.58 -7.99 0.70
CA ARG A 132 -16.46 -8.23 1.86
C ARG A 132 -17.25 -6.99 2.26
N TRP A 133 -16.64 -5.80 2.23
CA TRP A 133 -17.35 -4.56 2.54
C TRP A 133 -18.37 -4.17 1.47
N ASN A 134 -18.06 -4.42 0.20
CA ASN A 134 -18.98 -4.20 -0.92
C ASN A 134 -20.16 -5.19 -0.87
N GLU A 135 -19.92 -6.46 -0.53
CA GLU A 135 -20.97 -7.47 -0.31
C GLU A 135 -21.91 -7.07 0.83
N LEU A 136 -21.35 -6.65 1.98
CA LEU A 136 -22.15 -6.17 3.11
C LEU A 136 -22.99 -4.93 2.77
N LYS A 137 -22.47 -4.02 1.94
CA LYS A 137 -23.23 -2.87 1.44
C LYS A 137 -24.35 -3.29 0.50
N ALA A 138 -24.07 -4.21 -0.43
CA ALA A 138 -25.06 -4.72 -1.37
C ALA A 138 -26.22 -5.42 -0.65
N LEU A 139 -25.92 -6.24 0.37
CA LEU A 139 -26.94 -6.87 1.21
C LEU A 139 -27.82 -5.85 1.94
N ARG A 140 -27.20 -4.82 2.53
CA ARG A 140 -27.93 -3.78 3.26
C ARG A 140 -28.88 -3.00 2.35
N HIS A 141 -28.44 -2.66 1.14
CA HIS A 141 -29.29 -2.01 0.16
C HIS A 141 -30.43 -2.93 -0.34
N ALA A 142 -30.16 -4.22 -0.53
CA ALA A 142 -31.19 -5.19 -0.89
C ALA A 142 -32.25 -5.34 0.21
N GLU A 143 -31.83 -5.37 1.49
CA GLU A 143 -32.76 -5.38 2.63
C GLU A 143 -33.58 -4.09 2.73
N GLU A 144 -32.97 -2.93 2.55
CA GLU A 144 -33.68 -1.64 2.54
C GLU A 144 -34.71 -1.59 1.41
N GLN A 145 -34.34 -2.02 0.20
CA GLN A 145 -35.25 -2.11 -0.95
C GLN A 145 -36.40 -3.09 -0.71
N ALA A 146 -36.13 -4.25 -0.10
CA ALA A 146 -37.17 -5.21 0.26
C ALA A 146 -38.15 -4.64 1.30
N ARG A 147 -37.64 -3.90 2.30
CA ARG A 147 -38.49 -3.23 3.30
C ARG A 147 -39.33 -2.12 2.69
N THR A 148 -38.75 -1.28 1.82
CA THR A 148 -39.50 -0.21 1.17
C THR A 148 -40.58 -0.77 0.25
N ASN A 149 -40.27 -1.81 -0.53
CA ASN A 149 -41.23 -2.44 -1.43
C ASN A 149 -42.39 -3.10 -0.66
N HIS A 150 -42.12 -3.73 0.48
CA HIS A 150 -43.15 -4.28 1.35
C HIS A 150 -44.02 -3.17 1.98
N ALA A 151 -43.43 -2.03 2.38
CA ALA A 151 -44.18 -0.90 2.93
C ALA A 151 -45.12 -0.27 1.89
N THR A 152 -44.64 -0.05 0.65
CA THR A 152 -45.45 0.52 -0.44
C THR A 152 -46.48 -0.46 -1.01
N GLY A 153 -46.21 -1.78 -0.95
CA GLY A 153 -47.15 -2.81 -1.40
C GLY A 153 -48.36 -3.00 -0.47
N VAL A 154 -48.21 -2.69 0.82
CA VAL A 154 -49.31 -2.75 1.80
C VAL A 154 -50.23 -1.52 1.71
N GLU A 155 -49.71 -0.38 1.27
CA GLU A 155 -50.46 0.88 1.16
C GLU A 155 -51.42 0.94 -0.06
N SER A 156 -51.27 0.04 -1.04
CA SER A 156 -52.14 -0.06 -2.22
C SER A 156 -53.48 -0.79 -1.98
N SER A 157 -53.75 -1.32 -0.78
CA SER A 157 -54.88 -2.23 -0.53
C SER A 157 -56.02 -1.67 0.34
N THR A 158 -56.05 -0.37 0.65
CA THR A 158 -57.14 0.27 1.40
C THR A 158 -57.33 1.69 0.87
N ASN A 159 -58.42 2.13 0.23
CA ASN A 159 -59.82 2.30 0.73
C ASN A 159 -60.63 3.08 -0.37
N PRO A 160 -61.95 3.46 -0.27
CA PRO A 160 -63.12 2.91 0.44
C PRO A 160 -64.40 2.69 -0.45
N VAL A 161 -65.36 2.01 0.19
CA VAL A 161 -66.84 1.85 0.01
C VAL A 161 -67.60 2.82 -0.91
N VAL A 162 -68.56 2.30 -1.71
CA VAL A 162 -69.84 2.98 -2.00
C VAL A 162 -71.02 1.99 -1.92
N VAL A 163 -71.93 2.30 -1.00
CA VAL A 163 -73.25 1.69 -0.78
C VAL A 163 -74.27 2.39 -1.69
N PRO A 164 -75.31 1.70 -2.14
CA PRO A 164 -76.65 2.30 -2.06
C PRO A 164 -77.59 1.53 -1.13
#